data_AF-A0A7T2U4T7-F1
#
_entry.id   AF-A0A7T2U4T7-F1
#
_cell.length_a   1.000
_cell.length_b   1.000
_cell.length_c   1.000
_cell.angle_alpha   90.00
_cell.angle_beta   90.00
_cell.angle_gamma   90.00
#
_symmetry.space_group_name_H-M   'P 1'
#
loop_
_entity.id
_entity.type
_entity.pdbx_description
1 polymer ?
#
loop_
_entity_poly.entity_id
_entity_poly.type
_entity_poly.pdbx_seq_one_letter_code
_entity_poly.pdbx_strand_id
1 'polypeptide(L)' 'MTSMYAIVKDGIVDNTVLWDGDTETWQPPENTEAIPVEEGVSVSAGYSYSDGTFVPPSTE' A
#
# COMPACT_ATOMS: atom_id res chain seq x y z
N MET A 1 3.98 -4.04 -16.32
CA MET A 1 5.18 -3.66 -15.55
C MET A 1 4.82 -3.87 -14.10
N THR A 2 5.63 -4.59 -13.32
CA THR A 2 5.34 -4.81 -11.90
C THR A 2 5.75 -3.57 -11.11
N SER A 3 4.83 -3.06 -10.28
CA SER A 3 5.04 -1.90 -9.40
C SER A 3 4.78 -2.29 -7.95
N MET A 4 5.28 -1.49 -7.02
CA MET A 4 5.01 -1.70 -5.60
C MET A 4 3.64 -1.09 -5.24
N TYR A 5 2.83 -1.86 -4.53
CA TYR A 5 1.54 -1.42 -4.00
C TYR A 5 1.52 -1.62 -2.48
N ALA A 6 0.94 -0.67 -1.76
CA ALA A 6 0.63 -0.79 -0.35
C ALA A 6 -0.81 -1.29 -0.19
N ILE A 7 -0.99 -2.32 0.64
CA ILE A 7 -2.30 -2.81 1.04
C ILE A 7 -2.72 -2.04 2.27
N VAL A 8 -3.69 -1.14 2.10
CA VAL A 8 -4.18 -0.25 3.15
C VAL A 8 -5.47 -0.79 3.70
N LYS A 9 -5.55 -0.89 5.03
CA LYS A 9 -6.73 -1.29 5.79
C LYS A 9 -6.99 -0.27 6.88
N ASP A 10 -8.21 0.28 6.93
CA ASP A 10 -8.59 1.29 7.93
C ASP A 10 -7.61 2.49 8.00
N GLY A 11 -7.05 2.89 6.84
CA GLY A 11 -6.08 3.99 6.74
C GLY A 11 -4.65 3.64 7.18
N ILE A 12 -4.36 2.37 7.48
CA ILE A 12 -3.02 1.90 7.86
C ILE A 12 -2.54 0.88 6.82
N VAL A 13 -1.25 0.96 6.44
CA VAL A 13 -0.60 -0.04 5.59
C VAL A 13 -0.45 -1.33 6.39
N ASP A 14 -1.18 -2.36 5.96
CA ASP A 14 -1.12 -3.70 6.53
C ASP A 14 0.05 -4.50 5.92
N ASN A 15 0.27 -4.36 4.60
CA ASN A 15 1.35 -5.04 3.88
C ASN A 15 1.73 -4.30 2.59
N THR A 16 2.78 -4.73 1.91
CA THR A 16 3.19 -4.25 0.58
C THR A 16 3.39 -5.42 -0.37
N VAL A 17 3.00 -5.26 -1.63
CA VAL A 17 3.07 -6.29 -2.66
C VAL A 17 3.68 -5.74 -3.95
N LEU A 18 4.42 -6.59 -4.66
CA LEU A 18 4.80 -6.34 -6.04
C LEU A 18 3.71 -6.90 -6.95
N TRP A 19 3.02 -6.02 -7.67
CA TRP A 19 1.87 -6.38 -8.50
C TRP A 19 1.88 -5.58 -9.80
N ASP A 20 1.33 -6.14 -10.85
CA ASP A 20 1.25 -5.53 -12.18
C ASP A 20 -0.03 -4.72 -12.42
N GLY A 21 -0.94 -4.68 -11.44
CA GLY A 21 -2.20 -3.94 -11.52
C GLY A 21 -3.33 -4.73 -12.20
N ASP A 22 -3.11 -6.00 -12.53
CA ASP A 22 -4.11 -6.83 -13.17
C ASP A 22 -5.15 -7.38 -12.17
N THR A 23 -6.31 -6.73 -12.16
CA THR A 23 -7.45 -7.07 -11.31
C THR A 23 -8.19 -8.34 -11.72
N GLU A 24 -7.93 -8.90 -12.90
CA GLU A 24 -8.56 -10.17 -13.32
C GLU A 24 -7.91 -11.39 -12.65
N THR A 25 -6.61 -11.29 -12.33
CA THR A 25 -5.83 -12.40 -11.76
C THR A 25 -5.68 -12.30 -10.24
N TRP A 26 -5.66 -11.09 -9.69
CA TRP A 26 -5.56 -10.87 -8.26
C TRP A 26 -6.36 -9.65 -7.81
N GLN A 27 -6.94 -9.75 -6.63
CA GLN A 27 -7.68 -8.68 -5.97
C GLN A 27 -7.14 -8.51 -4.55
N PRO A 28 -7.05 -7.27 -4.05
CA PRO A 28 -6.71 -7.05 -2.66
C PRO A 28 -7.73 -7.73 -1.72
N PRO A 29 -7.30 -8.13 -0.52
CA PRO A 29 -8.21 -8.68 0.49
C PRO A 29 -9.42 -7.79 0.77
N GLU A 30 -10.52 -8.38 1.24
CA GLU A 30 -11.73 -7.64 1.57
C GLU A 30 -11.46 -6.53 2.61
N ASN A 31 -12.10 -5.37 2.41
CA ASN A 31 -11.91 -4.15 3.22
C ASN A 31 -10.47 -3.61 3.20
N THR A 32 -9.72 -3.90 2.13
CA THR A 32 -8.41 -3.29 1.89
C THR A 32 -8.34 -2.65 0.52
N GLU A 33 -7.43 -1.71 0.37
CA GLU A 33 -7.17 -0.99 -0.88
C GLU A 33 -5.72 -1.21 -1.30
N ALA A 34 -5.50 -1.58 -2.56
CA ALA A 34 -4.16 -1.64 -3.14
C ALA A 34 -3.80 -0.26 -3.73
N ILE A 35 -2.92 0.47 -3.06
CA ILE A 35 -2.53 1.83 -3.43
C ILE A 35 -1.13 1.80 -4.05
N PRO A 36 -0.94 2.33 -5.27
CA PRO A 36 0.37 2.36 -5.90
C PRO A 36 1.34 3.21 -5.08
N VAL A 37 2.56 2.70 -4.89
CA VAL A 37 3.64 3.42 -4.23
C VAL A 37 4.49 4.08 -5.31
N GLU A 38 4.74 5.38 -5.18
CA GLU A 38 5.61 6.12 -6.10
C GLU A 38 7.03 5.55 -6.11
N GLU A 39 7.67 5.55 -7.30
CA GLU A 39 9.04 5.09 -7.43
C GLU A 39 9.98 5.91 -6.53
N GLY A 40 10.84 5.21 -5.79
CA GLY A 40 11.78 5.83 -4.85
C GLY A 40 11.22 6.10 -3.46
N VAL A 41 9.90 5.93 -3.24
CA VAL A 41 9.30 5.98 -1.90
C VAL A 41 9.38 4.60 -1.26
N SER A 42 9.87 4.54 -0.02
CA SER A 42 9.85 3.32 0.78
C SER A 42 8.65 3.33 1.71
N VAL A 43 7.72 2.41 1.49
CA VAL A 43 6.54 2.19 2.35
C VAL A 43 6.65 0.79 2.95
N SER A 44 6.27 0.64 4.21
CA SER A 44 6.20 -0.66 4.88
C SER A 44 4.92 -0.76 5.71
N ALA A 45 4.65 -1.95 6.23
CA ALA A 45 3.59 -2.15 7.20
C ALA A 45 3.73 -1.18 8.39
N GLY A 46 2.60 -0.67 8.89
CA GLY A 46 2.52 0.30 9.98
C GLY A 46 2.53 1.78 9.56
N TYR A 47 2.77 2.09 8.27
CA TYR A 47 2.59 3.45 7.76
C TYR A 47 1.10 3.82 7.80
N SER A 48 0.78 5.08 8.08
CA SER A 48 -0.57 5.61 7.89
C SER A 48 -0.70 6.15 6.47
N TYR A 49 -1.86 5.97 5.84
CA TYR A 49 -2.18 6.58 4.55
C TYR A 49 -3.28 7.61 4.74
N SER A 50 -2.95 8.89 4.49
CA SER A 50 -3.87 10.00 4.66
C SER A 50 -3.63 11.04 3.58
N ASP A 51 -4.70 11.53 2.96
CA ASP A 51 -4.66 12.59 1.93
C ASP A 51 -3.69 12.27 0.77
N GLY A 52 -3.65 11.01 0.33
CA GLY A 52 -2.76 10.58 -0.76
C GLY A 52 -1.30 10.34 -0.35
N THR A 53 -0.96 10.50 0.93
CA THR A 53 0.43 10.43 1.41
C THR A 53 0.63 9.31 2.42
N PHE A 54 1.73 8.57 2.28
CA PHE A 54 2.19 7.60 3.26
C PHE A 54 3.02 8.29 4.35
N VAL A 55 2.58 8.17 5.59
CA VAL A 55 3.22 8.76 6.77
C VAL A 55 3.83 7.63 7.61
N PRO A 56 5.14 7.65 7.90
CA PRO A 56 5.76 6.64 8.75
C PRO A 56 5.15 6.69 10.16
N PRO A 57 5.03 5.54 10.85
CA PRO A 57 4.65 5.54 12.24
C PRO A 57 5.67 6.35 13.06
N SER A 58 5.19 7.17 13.99
CA SER A 58 6.07 7.87 14.93
C SER A 58 6.69 6.84 15.86
N THR A 59 8.01 6.66 15.79
CA THR A 59 8.75 5.90 16.80
C THR A 59 8.96 6.83 18.00
N GLU A 60 8.18 6.66 19.06
CA GLU A 60 8.52 7.23 20.38
C GLU A 60 9.74 6.54 20.99
#